data_AF-A0A3A8UJ05-F1
#
_entry.id   AF-A0A3A8UJ05-F1
#
_cell.length_a   1.000
_cell.length_b   1.000
_cell.length_c   1.000
_cell.angle_alpha   90.00
_cell.angle_beta   90.00
_cell.angle_gamma   90.00
#
_symmetry.space_group_name_H-M   'P 1'
#
loop_
_entity.id
_entity.type
_entity.pdbx_description
1 polymer ?
#
loop_
_entity_poly.entity_id
_entity_poly.type
_entity_poly.pdbx_seq_one_letter_code
_entity_poly.pdbx_strand_id
1 'polypeptide(L)'
;MNKMLSCEFNIDTGNVELRYADGGMISIDCTEVEKEVAMSINARFELDWLVYNAPLDYAKLVLCGDLEGYLKQVASPYGGIGWES
;
A
#
# COMPACT_ATOMS: atom_id res chain seq x y z
N MET A 1 17.55 13.67 -0.03
CA MET A 1 16.35 12.87 -0.35
C MET A 1 16.36 12.68 -1.86
N ASN A 2 16.53 11.46 -2.34
CA ASN A 2 16.64 11.22 -3.78
C ASN A 2 15.26 11.35 -4.41
N LYS A 3 15.20 11.95 -5.59
CA LYS A 3 13.94 12.15 -6.30
C LYS A 3 13.37 10.79 -6.68
N MET A 4 12.19 10.45 -6.18
CA MET A 4 11.43 9.28 -6.63
C MET A 4 10.93 9.54 -8.05
N LEU A 5 11.16 8.55 -8.92
CA LEU A 5 10.83 8.59 -10.34
C LEU A 5 9.49 7.91 -10.61
N SER A 6 9.29 6.74 -10.03
CA SER A 6 8.06 5.96 -10.15
C SER A 6 7.80 5.15 -8.89
N CYS A 7 6.52 4.82 -8.69
CA CYS A 7 6.05 3.85 -7.72
C CYS A 7 4.91 3.08 -8.36
N GLU A 8 5.15 1.82 -8.68
CA GLU A 8 4.26 1.01 -9.52
C GLU A 8 4.21 -0.43 -9.02
N PHE A 9 3.08 -1.10 -9.22
CA PHE A 9 2.98 -2.53 -9.03
C PHE A 9 3.59 -3.27 -10.23
N ASN A 10 4.55 -4.14 -9.97
CA ASN A 10 5.21 -4.97 -10.95
C ASN A 10 4.64 -6.41 -10.88
N ILE A 11 3.72 -6.72 -11.80
CA ILE A 11 3.01 -8.00 -11.86
C ILE A 11 3.94 -9.21 -12.04
N ASP A 12 5.08 -9.03 -12.70
CA ASP A 12 6.05 -10.11 -12.91
C ASP A 12 6.70 -10.56 -11.59
N THR A 13 6.81 -9.63 -10.65
CA THR A 13 7.41 -9.86 -9.32
C THR A 13 6.37 -10.04 -8.22
N GLY A 14 5.15 -9.50 -8.41
CA GLY A 14 4.16 -9.38 -7.35
C GLY A 14 4.46 -8.28 -6.32
N ASN A 15 5.33 -7.33 -6.65
CA ASN A 15 5.81 -6.31 -5.71
C ASN A 15 5.40 -4.89 -6.11
N VAL A 16 5.28 -4.00 -5.13
CA VAL A 16 5.29 -2.56 -5.38
C VAL A 16 6.73 -2.04 -5.35
N GLU A 17 7.17 -1.47 -6.47
CA GLU A 17 8.54 -1.00 -6.67
C GLU A 17 8.62 0.53 -6.70
N LEU A 18 9.48 1.12 -5.86
CA LEU A 18 9.79 2.54 -5.82
C LEU A 18 11.17 2.76 -6.42
N ARG A 19 11.26 3.48 -7.54
CA ARG A 19 12.52 3.75 -8.23
C ARG A 19 12.97 5.18 -8.00
N TYR A 20 14.26 5.38 -7.77
CA TYR A 20 14.85 6.69 -7.47
C TYR A 20 15.85 7.12 -8.55
N ALA A 21 16.06 8.44 -8.66
CA ALA A 21 16.90 9.04 -9.69
C ALA A 21 18.40 8.69 -9.58
N ASP A 22 18.84 8.20 -8.43
CA ASP A 22 20.20 7.71 -8.17
C ASP A 22 20.39 6.24 -8.58
N GLY A 23 19.35 5.59 -9.10
CA GLY A 23 19.35 4.16 -9.43
C GLY A 23 18.98 3.26 -8.26
N GLY A 24 18.71 3.82 -7.08
CA GLY A 24 18.20 3.07 -5.93
C GLY A 24 16.77 2.58 -6.13
N MET A 25 16.40 1.50 -5.43
CA MET A 25 15.06 0.94 -5.48
C MET A 25 14.65 0.35 -4.13
N ILE A 26 13.38 0.55 -3.76
CA ILE A 26 12.70 -0.22 -2.72
C ILE A 26 11.71 -1.15 -3.43
N SER A 27 11.69 -2.43 -3.06
CA SER A 27 10.72 -3.40 -3.56
C SER A 27 9.97 -3.98 -2.36
N ILE A 28 8.65 -3.76 -2.31
CA ILE A 28 7.78 -4.21 -1.24
C ILE A 28 7.10 -5.49 -1.71
N ASP A 29 7.37 -6.60 -1.03
CA ASP A 29 6.71 -7.89 -1.27
C ASP A 29 5.27 -7.82 -0.78
N CYS A 30 4.32 -7.73 -1.71
CA CYS A 30 2.90 -7.61 -1.36
C CYS A 30 2.37 -8.89 -0.70
N THR A 31 2.92 -10.05 -1.06
CA THR A 31 2.47 -11.34 -0.52
C THR A 31 2.83 -11.45 0.97
N GLU A 32 4.03 -11.02 1.36
CA GLU A 32 4.42 -11.02 2.77
C GLU A 32 3.61 -9.99 3.58
N VAL A 33 3.40 -8.78 3.04
CA VAL A 33 2.55 -7.77 3.71
C VAL A 33 1.13 -8.30 3.91
N GLU A 34 0.51 -8.88 2.90
CA GLU A 34 -0.84 -9.44 2.99
C GLU A 34 -0.95 -10.54 4.04
N LYS A 35 0.04 -11.42 4.15
CA LYS A 35 0.07 -12.48 5.18
C LYS A 35 0.06 -11.92 6.59
N GLU A 36 0.71 -10.77 6.81
CA GLU A 36 0.81 -10.15 8.13
C GLU A 36 -0.45 -9.38 8.53
N VAL A 37 -1.06 -8.61 7.61
CA VAL A 37 -2.13 -7.66 7.97
C VAL A 37 -3.51 -7.99 7.40
N ALA A 38 -3.62 -8.82 6.35
CA ALA A 38 -4.86 -9.05 5.60
C ALA A 38 -5.65 -10.26 6.12
N MET A 39 -6.11 -10.15 7.38
CA MET A 39 -6.83 -11.22 8.10
C MET A 39 -8.30 -11.40 7.69
N SER A 40 -8.86 -10.49 6.88
CA SER A 40 -10.23 -10.54 6.38
C SER A 40 -10.29 -10.41 4.87
N ILE A 41 -11.39 -10.89 4.26
CA ILE A 41 -11.60 -10.76 2.81
C ILE A 41 -11.67 -9.29 2.38
N ASN A 42 -12.31 -8.43 3.19
CA ASN A 42 -12.39 -7.00 2.94
C ASN A 42 -11.01 -6.33 2.98
N ALA A 43 -10.16 -6.70 3.95
CA ALA A 43 -8.80 -6.19 4.02
C ALA A 43 -7.98 -6.60 2.79
N ARG A 44 -8.13 -7.84 2.30
CA ARG A 44 -7.46 -8.30 1.07
C ARG A 44 -7.93 -7.52 -0.16
N PHE A 45 -9.23 -7.36 -0.34
CA PHE A 45 -9.78 -6.57 -1.45
C PHE A 45 -9.30 -5.12 -1.44
N GLU A 46 -9.20 -4.51 -0.26
CA GLU A 46 -8.70 -3.16 -0.12
C GLU A 46 -7.20 -3.05 -0.46
N LEU A 47 -6.39 -4.03 -0.03
CA LEU A 47 -4.98 -4.09 -0.41
C LEU A 47 -4.79 -4.31 -1.90
N ASP A 48 -5.53 -5.26 -2.50
CA ASP A 48 -5.53 -5.46 -3.94
C ASP A 48 -5.85 -4.15 -4.67
N TRP A 49 -6.92 -3.45 -4.23
CA TRP A 49 -7.30 -2.17 -4.81
C TRP A 49 -6.18 -1.13 -4.70
N LEU A 50 -5.57 -0.98 -3.53
CA LEU A 50 -4.47 -0.06 -3.30
C LEU A 50 -3.25 -0.37 -4.18
N VAL A 51 -2.85 -1.64 -4.28
CA VAL A 51 -1.69 -2.07 -5.07
C VAL A 51 -1.89 -1.72 -6.54
N TYR A 52 -3.07 -2.01 -7.11
CA TYR A 52 -3.34 -1.78 -8.53
C TYR A 52 -3.64 -0.31 -8.87
N ASN A 53 -4.32 0.43 -7.98
CA ASN A 53 -4.84 1.76 -8.30
C ASN A 53 -4.07 2.91 -7.64
N ALA A 54 -3.43 2.66 -6.50
CA ALA A 54 -2.72 3.68 -5.71
C ALA A 54 -1.42 3.13 -5.08
N PRO A 55 -0.48 2.59 -5.88
CA PRO A 55 0.73 1.92 -5.37
C PRO A 55 1.59 2.83 -4.49
N LEU A 56 1.60 4.14 -4.74
CA LEU A 56 2.30 5.10 -3.91
C LEU A 56 1.72 5.22 -2.50
N ASP A 57 0.39 5.20 -2.37
CA ASP A 57 -0.25 5.31 -1.06
C ASP A 57 -0.14 3.99 -0.29
N TYR A 58 -0.23 2.85 -0.98
CA TYR A 58 0.15 1.55 -0.43
C TYR A 58 1.57 1.57 0.15
N ALA A 59 2.55 2.01 -0.64
CA ALA A 59 3.95 2.04 -0.22
C ALA A 59 4.18 2.94 0.99
N LYS A 60 3.54 4.11 1.04
CA LYS A 60 3.61 5.00 2.21
C LYS A 60 3.04 4.32 3.46
N LEU A 61 1.87 3.71 3.37
CA LEU A 61 1.23 3.02 4.49
C LEU A 61 2.12 1.90 5.05
N VAL A 62 2.74 1.11 4.18
CA VAL A 62 3.68 0.06 4.58
C VAL A 62 4.94 0.65 5.25
N LEU A 63 5.59 1.61 4.60
CA LEU A 63 6.87 2.18 5.09
C LEU A 63 6.70 3.02 6.36
N CYS A 64 5.52 3.60 6.58
CA CYS A 64 5.19 4.34 7.81
C CYS A 64 4.63 3.42 8.92
N GLY A 65 4.28 2.16 8.61
CA GLY A 65 3.69 1.22 9.57
C GLY A 65 2.22 1.47 9.89
N ASP A 66 1.51 2.25 9.05
CA ASP A 66 0.13 2.69 9.28
C ASP A 66 -0.92 1.79 8.62
N LEU A 67 -0.49 0.78 7.84
CA LEU A 67 -1.37 -0.04 7.01
C LEU A 67 -2.47 -0.77 7.80
N GLU A 68 -2.15 -1.34 8.96
CA GLU A 68 -3.16 -2.03 9.79
C GLU A 68 -4.23 -1.06 10.32
N GLY A 69 -3.81 0.15 10.71
CA GLY A 69 -4.71 1.21 11.16
C GLY A 69 -5.62 1.72 10.04
N TYR A 70 -5.08 1.84 8.82
CA TYR A 70 -5.86 2.15 7.62
C TYR A 70 -6.92 1.09 7.33
N LEU A 71 -6.53 -0.19 7.30
CA LEU A 71 -7.45 -1.29 6.99
C LEU A 71 -8.59 -1.41 8.02
N LYS A 72 -8.31 -1.16 9.30
CA LYS A 72 -9.34 -1.11 10.36
C LYS A 72 -10.34 0.03 10.14
N GLN A 73 -9.87 1.19 9.65
CA GLN A 73 -10.75 2.32 9.34
C GLN A 73 -11.64 2.02 8.14
N VAL A 74 -11.08 1.50 7.04
CA VAL A 74 -11.86 1.15 5.84
C VAL A 74 -12.89 0.05 6.12
N ALA A 75 -12.55 -0.93 6.95
CA ALA A 75 -13.47 -1.99 7.36
C ALA A 75 -14.59 -1.52 8.30
N SER A 76 -14.47 -0.33 8.90
CA SER A 76 -15.49 0.20 9.81
C SER A 76 -16.72 0.69 9.04
N PRO A 77 -17.94 0.36 9.48
CA PRO A 77 -19.18 0.86 8.85
C PRO A 77 -19.34 2.39 8.92
N TYR A 78 -18.46 3.09 9.65
CA TYR A 78 -18.40 4.55 9.74
C TYR A 78 -17.17 5.15 9.03
N GLY A 79 -16.30 4.33 8.41
CA GLY A 79 -15.00 4.71 7.86
C GLY A 79 -15.01 5.51 6.56
N GLY A 80 -16.18 5.95 6.09
CA GLY A 80 -16.35 6.69 4.84
C GLY A 80 -16.72 8.17 4.98
N ILE A 81 -16.86 8.71 6.20
CA ILE A 81 -17.22 10.12 6.42
C ILE A 81 -16.22 10.82 7.33
N GLY A 82 -15.16 11.31 6.70
CA GLY A 82 -14.21 12.24 7.29
C GLY A 82 -13.78 13.28 6.27
N TRP A 83 -14.73 13.98 5.64
CA TRP A 83 -14.44 15.30 5.08
C TRP A 83 -14.81 16.35 6.12
N GLU A 84 -13.79 17.08 6.56
CA GLU A 84 -13.78 18.42 7.17
C GLU A 84 -14.82 18.76 8.27
N SER A 85 -14.30 19.09 9.46
CA SER A 85 -14.77 20.19 10.30
C SER A 85 -13.61 20.81 11.06
#